data_AF-A0AAW7AMW3-F1
#
_entry.id   AF-A0AAW7AMW3-F1
#
_cell.length_a   1.000
_cell.length_b   1.000
_cell.length_c   1.000
_cell.angle_alpha   90.00
_cell.angle_beta   90.00
_cell.angle_gamma   90.00
#
_symmetry.space_group_name_H-M   'P 1'
#
loop_
_entity.id
_entity.type
_entity.pdbx_description
1 polymer ?
#
loop_
_entity_poly.entity_id
_entity_poly.type
_entity_poly.pdbx_seq_one_letter_code
_entity_poly.pdbx_strand_id
1 'polypeptide(L)' 'MTNYLIRHIIDSTGHPFVEVIKPRENECYEIVSADSKEEAEKVAKKR' A
#
# COMPACT_ATOMS: atom_id res chain seq x y z
N MET A 1 5.56 -19.61 -2.29
CA MET A 1 5.30 -18.78 -1.10
C MET A 1 4.42 -17.62 -1.52
N THR A 2 3.51 -17.17 -0.66
CA THR A 2 2.50 -16.14 -0.99
C THR A 2 2.84 -14.85 -0.25
N ASN A 3 2.86 -13.72 -0.94
CA ASN A 3 3.07 -12.41 -0.33
C ASN A 3 1.74 -11.86 0.18
N TYR A 4 1.76 -11.12 1.28
CA TYR A 4 0.59 -10.43 1.84
C TYR A 4 0.96 -8.98 2.16
N LEU A 5 0.03 -8.06 1.95
CA LEU A 5 0.14 -6.69 2.44
C LEU A 5 -0.52 -6.62 3.84
N ILE A 6 0.25 -6.18 4.83
CA ILE A 6 -0.26 -5.87 6.16
C ILE A 6 -0.38 -4.35 6.27
N ARG A 7 -1.60 -3.85 6.46
CA ARG A 7 -1.89 -2.42 6.59
C ARG A 7 -2.35 -2.12 8.01
N HIS A 8 -1.69 -1.13 8.63
CA HIS A 8 -2.07 -0.59 9.93
C HIS A 8 -2.77 0.75 9.71
N ILE A 9 -3.98 0.89 10.25
CA ILE A 9 -4.78 2.11 10.16
C ILE A 9 -5.13 2.54 11.58
N ILE A 10 -4.91 3.82 11.90
CA ILE A 10 -5.40 4.41 13.14
C ILE A 10 -6.53 5.34 12.74
N ASP A 11 -7.73 5.11 13.29
CA ASP A 11 -8.87 5.96 13.00
C ASP A 11 -8.80 7.29 13.76
N SER A 12 -9.80 8.16 13.55
CA SER A 12 -9.87 9.46 14.23
C SER A 12 -10.09 9.37 15.74
N THR A 13 -10.49 8.20 16.25
CA THR A 13 -10.67 7.94 17.70
C THR A 13 -9.41 7.36 18.35
N GLY A 14 -8.38 7.06 17.56
CA GLY A 14 -7.14 6.44 18.01
C GLY A 14 -7.19 4.91 18.06
N HIS A 15 -8.26 4.28 17.55
CA HIS A 15 -8.37 2.83 17.52
C HIS A 15 -7.55 2.24 16.36
N PRO A 16 -6.66 1.26 16.62
CA PRO A 16 -5.87 0.62 15.59
C PRO A 16 -6.64 -0.52 14.90
N PHE A 17 -6.61 -0.55 13.58
CA PHE A 17 -7.09 -1.64 12.74
C PHE A 17 -5.93 -2.25 11.96
N VAL A 18 -5.95 -3.58 11.83
CA VAL A 18 -4.98 -4.33 11.02
C VAL A 18 -5.73 -5.05 9.91
N GLU A 19 -5.35 -4.79 8.68
CA GLU A 19 -5.86 -5.48 7.51
C GLU A 19 -4.78 -6.33 6.87
N VAL A 20 -5.14 -7.57 6.52
CA VAL A 20 -4.26 -8.52 5.83
C VAL A 20 -4.85 -8.79 4.45
N ILE A 21 -4.16 -8.32 3.42
CA ILE A 21 -4.63 -8.37 2.04
C ILE A 21 -3.76 -9.35 1.25
N LYS A 22 -4.40 -10.35 0.65
CA LYS A 22 -3.75 -11.29 -0.28
C LYS A 22 -3.91 -10.75 -1.71
N PRO A 23 -2.81 -10.53 -2.45
CA PRO A 23 -2.88 -10.12 -3.85
C PRO A 23 -3.44 -11.26 -4.71
N ARG A 24 -4.08 -10.87 -5.82
CA ARG A 24 -4.41 -11.80 -6.92
C ARG A 24 -3.13 -12.26 -7.63
N GLU A 25 -3.24 -13.29 -8.47
CA GLU A 25 -2.09 -13.88 -9.17
C GLU A 25 -1.30 -12.88 -10.03
N ASN A 26 -1.95 -11.85 -10.54
CA ASN A 26 -1.37 -10.80 -11.38
C ASN A 26 -1.25 -9.45 -10.66
N GLU A 27 -1.38 -9.41 -9.33
CA GLU A 27 -1.36 -8.19 -8.54
C GLU A 27 -0.08 -8.11 -7.69
N CYS A 28 0.50 -6.92 -7.59
CA CYS A 28 1.57 -6.62 -6.67
C CYS A 28 1.29 -5.31 -5.92
N TYR A 29 1.87 -5.17 -4.74
CA TYR A 29 1.78 -3.96 -3.93
C TYR A 29 3.13 -3.27 -3.91
N GLU A 30 3.13 -1.95 -4.07
CA GLU A 30 4.31 -1.12 -3.98
C GLU A 30 4.05 0.05 -3.04
N ILE A 31 5.01 0.33 -2.16
CA ILE A 31 5.02 1.51 -1.30
C ILE A 31 6.09 2.44 -1.84
N VAL A 32 5.70 3.66 -2.24
CA VAL A 32 6.60 4.70 -2.72
C VAL A 32 6.49 5.94 -1.84
N SER A 33 7.60 6.65 -1.67
CA SER A 33 7.62 7.96 -1.01
C SER A 33 7.42 9.04 -2.07
N ALA A 34 6.41 9.89 -1.88
CA ALA A 34 6.08 10.99 -2.77
C ALA A 34 5.26 12.03 -2.00
N ASP A 35 5.39 13.31 -2.38
CA ASP A 35 4.67 14.41 -1.73
C ASP A 35 3.24 14.55 -2.27
N SER A 36 2.97 13.99 -3.46
CA SER A 36 1.64 13.94 -4.04
C SER A 36 1.36 12.63 -4.78
N LYS A 37 0.08 12.40 -5.07
CA LYS A 37 -0.35 11.27 -5.89
C LYS A 37 0.28 11.33 -7.30
N GLU A 38 0.34 12.50 -7.91
CA GLU A 38 0.92 12.70 -9.23
C GLU A 38 2.42 12.38 -9.25
N GLU A 39 3.14 12.68 -8.18
CA GLU A 39 4.54 12.30 -8.03
C GLU A 39 4.69 10.78 -7.83
N ALA A 40 3.86 10.16 -6.98
CA ALA A 40 3.85 8.71 -6.80
C ALA A 40 3.62 7.98 -8.13
N GLU A 41 2.71 8.48 -8.97
CA GLU A 41 2.48 7.96 -10.31
C GLU A 41 3.70 8.12 -11.24
N LYS A 42 4.43 9.24 -11.13
CA LYS A 42 5.67 9.44 -11.91
C LYS A 42 6.77 8.48 -11.47
N VAL A 43 6.88 8.18 -10.17
CA VAL A 43 7.83 7.18 -9.65
C VAL A 43 7.49 5.79 -10.20
N ALA A 44 6.22 5.41 -10.14
CA ALA A 44 5.75 4.11 -10.66
C ALA A 44 5.98 3.96 -12.18
N LYS A 45 5.76 5.01 -12.97
CA LYS A 45 5.92 5.00 -14.44
C LYS A 45 7.38 5.06 -14.92
N LYS A 46 8.34 5.42 -14.05
CA LYS A 46 9.76 5.56 -14.40
C LYS A 46 10.59 4.29 -14.16
N ARG A 47 10.00 3.25 -13.57
CA ARG A 47 10.61 1.93 -13.41
C ARG A 47 10.36 1.06 -14.64
#